data_AF-A0AAV1HXN4-F1
#
_entry.id   AF-A0AAV1HXN4-F1
#
_cell.length_a   1.000
_cell.length_b   1.000
_cell.length_c   1.000
_cell.angle_alpha   90.00
_cell.angle_beta   90.00
_cell.angle_gamma   90.00
#
_symmetry.space_group_name_H-M   'P 1'
#
loop_
_entity.id
_entity.type
_entity.pdbx_description
1 polymer ?
#
loop_
_entity_poly.entity_id
_entity_poly.type
_entity_poly.pdbx_seq_one_letter_code
_entity_poly.pdbx_strand_id
1 'polypeptide(L)'
;MEEIPTALVDKLPLGLDQGFVVLNRPYGFLQWVRQHLPHLTEAYVLMIEPDYIFMRPPPLFATPTQSAAYHFTYMLPNQNRDIIEPYNEKGVPYDTILPIGNAPVMIHRSNLALIVEDWYDIALRMKSDEKANKAFGWILEMFAYAIASSQAPGGPLAYTLRDEFIVQPPFDPSFTMGNGESAYIIHFTYGNDYDAQGKMVYGQGVSKFFHWDKRDYTYEYPPKSFPLPPKEVKAETVRALVTAVNEAIAELEPWPLPGEPINNSS
;
A
#
# COMPACT_ATOMS: atom_id res chain seq x y z
N MET A 1 -16.58 -3.03 20.28
CA MET A 1 -16.13 -2.17 19.18
C MET A 1 -17.30 -2.11 18.20
N GLU A 2 -17.82 -0.93 17.88
CA GLU A 2 -18.76 -0.83 16.76
C GLU A 2 -17.96 -1.12 15.48
N GLU A 3 -18.48 -2.02 14.65
CA GLU A 3 -17.82 -2.42 13.41
C GLU A 3 -17.64 -1.19 12.51
N ILE A 4 -16.47 -1.07 11.89
CA ILE A 4 -16.23 0.00 10.91
C ILE A 4 -17.24 -0.21 9.76
N PRO A 5 -18.04 0.81 9.39
CA PRO A 5 -18.97 0.70 8.26
C PRO A 5 -18.23 0.18 7.02
N THR A 6 -18.64 -1.00 6.58
CA THR A 6 -17.96 -1.72 5.49
C THR A 6 -18.82 -1.68 4.24
N ALA A 7 -18.18 -1.33 3.12
CA ALA A 7 -18.79 -1.38 1.79
C ALA A 7 -18.35 -2.66 1.09
N LEU A 8 -19.31 -3.47 0.64
CA LEU A 8 -19.03 -4.65 -0.16
C LEU A 8 -18.97 -4.26 -1.64
N VAL A 9 -17.90 -4.67 -2.32
CA VAL A 9 -17.71 -4.51 -3.76
C VAL A 9 -17.36 -5.85 -4.38
N ASP A 10 -17.69 -6.03 -5.65
CA ASP A 10 -17.43 -7.27 -6.36
C ASP A 10 -15.94 -7.42 -6.69
N LYS A 11 -15.44 -8.65 -6.65
CA LYS A 11 -14.14 -9.00 -7.26
C LYS A 11 -14.24 -8.81 -8.78
N LEU A 12 -13.08 -8.60 -9.40
CA LEU A 12 -12.95 -8.62 -10.86
C LEU A 12 -13.57 -9.91 -11.43
N PRO A 13 -14.26 -9.84 -12.59
CA PRO A 13 -14.69 -11.01 -13.31
C PRO A 13 -13.56 -12.04 -13.47
N LEU A 14 -13.90 -13.31 -13.31
CA LEU A 14 -12.94 -14.41 -13.30
C LEU A 14 -11.98 -14.35 -14.51
N GLY A 15 -10.68 -14.38 -14.22
CA GLY A 15 -9.62 -14.42 -15.22
C GLY A 15 -9.11 -13.04 -15.67
N LEU A 16 -9.80 -11.94 -15.38
CA LEU A 16 -9.34 -10.60 -15.76
C LEU A 16 -8.13 -10.14 -14.94
N ASP A 17 -8.01 -10.60 -13.70
CA ASP A 17 -6.87 -10.29 -12.84
C ASP A 17 -5.60 -11.07 -13.26
N GLN A 18 -5.73 -12.12 -14.05
CA GLN A 18 -4.65 -13.00 -14.48
C GLN A 18 -3.76 -13.48 -13.31
N GLY A 19 -4.39 -13.77 -12.16
CA GLY A 19 -3.72 -14.14 -10.91
C GLY A 19 -3.06 -12.99 -10.16
N PHE A 20 -3.18 -11.75 -10.63
CA PHE A 20 -2.70 -10.55 -9.95
C PHE A 20 -3.84 -9.86 -9.20
N VAL A 21 -4.12 -10.39 -8.00
CA VAL A 21 -5.26 -9.97 -7.15
C VAL A 21 -5.31 -8.49 -6.83
N VAL A 22 -4.18 -7.78 -6.93
CA VAL A 22 -4.08 -6.32 -6.72
C VAL A 22 -4.98 -5.54 -7.69
N LEU A 23 -5.31 -6.09 -8.87
CA LEU A 23 -6.23 -5.44 -9.81
C LEU A 23 -7.68 -5.34 -9.30
N ASN A 24 -8.04 -6.11 -8.27
CA ASN A 24 -9.32 -5.93 -7.59
C ASN A 24 -9.41 -4.57 -6.90
N ARG A 25 -8.29 -3.93 -6.56
CA ARG A 25 -8.24 -2.64 -5.88
C ARG A 25 -8.81 -1.49 -6.73
N PRO A 26 -8.30 -1.18 -7.93
CA PRO A 26 -8.89 -0.13 -8.75
C PRO A 26 -10.35 -0.44 -9.11
N TYR A 27 -10.70 -1.71 -9.34
CA TYR A 27 -12.09 -2.11 -9.61
C TYR A 27 -13.01 -1.88 -8.39
N GLY A 28 -12.52 -2.20 -7.19
CA GLY A 28 -13.22 -1.96 -5.94
C GLY A 28 -13.44 -0.47 -5.69
N PHE A 29 -12.41 0.37 -5.92
CA PHE A 29 -12.57 1.82 -5.83
C PHE A 29 -13.54 2.37 -6.87
N LEU A 30 -13.54 1.85 -8.11
CA LEU A 30 -14.48 2.25 -9.15
C LEU A 30 -15.93 2.01 -8.72
N GLN A 31 -16.21 0.83 -8.19
CA GLN A 31 -17.52 0.48 -7.64
C GLN A 31 -17.87 1.36 -6.44
N TRP A 32 -16.93 1.49 -5.49
CA TRP A 32 -17.14 2.26 -4.27
C TRP A 32 -17.43 3.73 -4.55
N VAL A 33 -16.70 4.36 -5.47
CA VAL A 33 -16.95 5.73 -5.91
C VAL A 33 -18.34 5.86 -6.53
N ARG A 34 -18.76 4.91 -7.37
CA ARG A 34 -20.06 4.97 -8.06
C ARG A 34 -21.24 4.70 -7.11
N GLN A 35 -21.08 3.80 -6.16
CA GLN A 35 -22.18 3.27 -5.35
C GLN A 35 -22.28 3.91 -3.96
N HIS A 36 -21.16 4.32 -3.36
CA HIS A 36 -21.11 4.73 -1.95
C HIS A 36 -20.71 6.18 -1.74
N LEU A 37 -19.76 6.70 -2.53
CA LEU A 37 -19.26 8.07 -2.36
C LEU A 37 -20.38 9.16 -2.37
N PRO A 38 -21.47 9.06 -3.16
CA PRO A 38 -22.57 10.03 -3.10
C PRO A 38 -23.32 10.08 -1.76
N HIS A 39 -23.21 9.03 -0.95
CA HIS A 39 -23.90 8.89 0.34
C HIS A 39 -23.03 9.26 1.55
N LEU A 40 -21.73 9.52 1.33
CA LEU A 40 -20.80 9.89 2.38
C LEU A 40 -20.75 11.41 2.59
N THR A 41 -20.54 11.82 3.83
CA THR A 41 -20.44 13.26 4.19
C THR A 41 -19.00 13.74 4.21
N GLU A 42 -18.06 12.82 4.37
CA GLU A 42 -16.63 13.03 4.42
C GLU A 42 -16.12 13.54 3.07
N ALA A 43 -15.32 14.62 3.11
CA ALA A 43 -14.77 15.24 1.92
C ALA A 43 -13.47 14.58 1.43
N TYR A 44 -12.79 13.83 2.29
CA TYR A 44 -11.46 13.28 2.04
C TYR A 44 -11.46 11.77 2.22
N VAL A 45 -10.67 11.11 1.37
CA VAL A 45 -10.41 9.68 1.42
C VAL A 45 -8.95 9.48 1.78
N LEU A 46 -8.69 8.64 2.77
CA LEU A 46 -7.36 8.09 3.05
C LEU A 46 -7.32 6.65 2.52
N MET A 47 -6.64 6.46 1.41
CA MET A 47 -6.41 5.13 0.83
C MET A 47 -5.19 4.50 1.50
N ILE A 48 -5.34 3.26 1.99
CA ILE A 48 -4.31 2.51 2.74
C ILE A 48 -4.29 1.04 2.31
N GLU A 49 -3.25 0.32 2.72
CA GLU A 49 -3.14 -1.13 2.53
C GLU A 49 -3.39 -1.88 3.85
N PRO A 50 -3.85 -3.15 3.82
CA PRO A 50 -4.14 -3.93 5.03
C PRO A 50 -2.94 -4.19 5.93
N ASP A 51 -1.73 -4.03 5.41
CA ASP A 51 -0.46 -4.19 6.13
C ASP A 51 0.11 -2.87 6.65
N TYR A 52 -0.79 -1.92 6.94
CA TYR A 52 -0.48 -0.65 7.59
C TYR A 52 -0.87 -0.70 9.06
N ILE A 53 0.07 -0.35 9.94
CA ILE A 53 -0.19 -0.19 11.39
C ILE A 53 -0.05 1.29 11.74
N PHE A 54 -1.14 1.90 12.17
CA PHE A 54 -1.13 3.27 12.65
C PHE A 54 -0.47 3.33 14.03
N MET A 55 0.70 3.99 14.10
CA MET A 55 1.38 4.25 15.37
C MET A 55 0.86 5.53 16.03
N ARG A 56 0.37 6.46 15.21
CA ARG A 56 -0.26 7.72 15.61
C ARG A 56 -1.15 8.24 14.49
N PRO A 57 -2.21 9.02 14.80
CA PRO A 57 -3.10 9.53 13.76
C PRO A 57 -2.37 10.55 12.87
N PRO A 58 -2.36 10.38 11.53
CA PRO A 58 -1.85 11.41 10.64
C PRO A 58 -2.80 12.62 10.60
N PRO A 59 -2.27 13.85 10.55
CA PRO A 59 -3.10 15.01 10.29
C PRO A 59 -3.67 14.93 8.87
N LEU A 60 -4.76 15.65 8.60
CA LEU A 60 -5.25 15.81 7.24
C LEU A 60 -4.25 16.66 6.44
N PHE A 61 -3.44 16.01 5.60
CA PHE A 61 -2.46 16.70 4.75
C PHE A 61 -3.06 17.26 3.46
N ALA A 62 -4.19 16.72 3.01
CA ALA A 62 -4.82 17.10 1.76
C ALA A 62 -5.71 18.35 1.90
N THR A 63 -5.84 19.08 0.80
CA THR A 63 -6.81 20.17 0.60
C THR A 63 -7.67 19.84 -0.62
N PRO A 64 -8.70 20.65 -0.95
CA PRO A 64 -9.52 20.39 -2.13
C PRO A 64 -8.73 20.37 -3.45
N THR A 65 -7.61 21.09 -3.51
CA THR A 65 -6.78 21.25 -4.71
C THR A 65 -5.40 20.58 -4.61
N GLN A 66 -5.01 20.07 -3.44
CA GLN A 66 -3.71 19.47 -3.19
C GLN A 66 -3.88 18.15 -2.44
N SER A 67 -3.57 17.03 -3.10
CA SER A 67 -3.53 15.71 -2.46
C SER A 67 -2.19 15.50 -1.72
N ALA A 68 -2.12 14.48 -0.87
CA ALA A 68 -0.86 14.08 -0.24
C ALA A 68 -0.61 12.60 -0.48
N ALA A 69 0.62 12.23 -0.85
CA ALA A 69 0.98 10.85 -1.17
C ALA A 69 2.37 10.52 -0.61
N TYR A 70 2.61 9.25 -0.35
CA TYR A 70 3.97 8.77 -0.08
C TYR A 70 4.79 8.69 -1.38
N HIS A 71 6.10 8.94 -1.26
CA HIS A 71 7.04 8.87 -2.37
C HIS A 71 7.67 7.48 -2.48
N PHE A 72 7.35 6.77 -3.55
CA PHE A 72 7.96 5.49 -3.86
C PHE A 72 9.19 5.68 -4.75
N THR A 73 10.36 5.81 -4.14
CA THR A 73 11.63 6.12 -4.82
C THR A 73 12.04 5.12 -5.91
N TYR A 74 11.51 3.90 -5.88
CA TYR A 74 11.72 2.87 -6.90
C TYR A 74 10.80 3.01 -8.13
N MET A 75 9.74 3.84 -8.06
CA MET A 75 8.94 4.19 -9.22
C MET A 75 9.68 5.25 -10.03
N LEU A 76 10.09 4.89 -11.25
CA LEU A 76 10.97 5.73 -12.07
C LEU A 76 10.30 6.10 -13.41
N PRO A 77 9.26 6.96 -13.44
CA PRO A 77 8.52 7.32 -14.66
C PRO A 77 9.41 7.80 -15.80
N ASN A 78 10.40 8.66 -15.50
CA ASN A 78 11.34 9.17 -16.50
C ASN A 78 12.25 8.10 -17.13
N GLN A 79 12.47 6.97 -16.45
CA GLN A 79 13.29 5.87 -16.98
C GLN A 79 12.45 4.83 -17.74
N ASN A 80 11.12 4.91 -17.64
CA ASN A 80 10.17 3.94 -18.20
C ASN A 80 9.24 4.59 -19.24
N ARG A 81 9.68 5.67 -19.89
CA ARG A 81 8.86 6.45 -20.83
C ARG A 81 8.29 5.59 -21.96
N ASP A 82 9.11 4.72 -22.55
CA ASP A 82 8.71 3.84 -23.65
C ASP A 82 7.69 2.76 -23.25
N ILE A 83 7.52 2.51 -21.95
CA ILE A 83 6.50 1.61 -21.40
C ILE A 83 5.24 2.42 -21.03
N ILE A 84 5.40 3.67 -20.58
CA ILE A 84 4.30 4.54 -20.15
C ILE A 84 3.58 5.21 -21.32
N GLU A 85 4.29 5.54 -22.40
CA GLU A 85 3.77 6.28 -23.57
C GLU A 85 2.41 5.76 -24.08
N PRO A 86 2.17 4.43 -24.24
CA PRO A 86 0.88 3.92 -24.71
C PRO A 86 -0.32 4.25 -23.80
N TYR A 87 -0.06 4.64 -22.55
CA TYR A 87 -1.06 4.93 -21.52
C TYR A 87 -1.15 6.44 -21.20
N ASN A 88 -0.22 7.25 -21.71
CA ASN A 88 -0.21 8.70 -21.61
C ASN A 88 -1.07 9.33 -22.73
N GLU A 89 -2.37 9.10 -22.69
CA GLU A 89 -3.31 9.44 -23.76
C GLU A 89 -3.47 10.94 -23.97
N LYS A 90 -3.23 11.75 -22.93
CA LYS A 90 -3.27 13.21 -23.02
C LYS A 90 -1.92 13.85 -23.31
N GLY A 91 -0.87 13.05 -23.49
CA GLY A 91 0.48 13.54 -23.80
C GLY A 91 1.03 14.48 -22.74
N VAL A 92 0.72 14.24 -21.47
CA VAL A 92 1.21 15.10 -20.38
C VAL A 92 2.73 14.96 -20.22
N PRO A 93 3.43 16.01 -19.76
CA PRO A 93 4.86 15.93 -19.48
C PRO A 93 5.19 14.83 -18.46
N TYR A 94 6.24 14.05 -18.72
CA TYR A 94 6.62 12.89 -17.90
C TYR A 94 6.99 13.22 -16.44
N ASP A 95 7.39 14.46 -16.16
CA ASP A 95 7.65 14.95 -14.81
C ASP A 95 6.37 15.21 -14.00
N THR A 96 5.21 15.25 -14.65
CA THR A 96 3.89 15.29 -13.97
C THR A 96 3.39 13.90 -13.54
N ILE A 97 3.99 12.83 -14.07
CA ILE A 97 3.77 11.46 -13.61
C ILE A 97 4.65 11.25 -12.40
N LEU A 98 4.08 11.43 -11.21
CA LEU A 98 4.83 11.38 -9.97
C LEU A 98 5.15 9.94 -9.55
N PRO A 99 6.26 9.71 -8.80
CA PRO A 99 6.61 8.42 -8.23
C PRO A 99 5.71 8.07 -7.02
N ILE A 100 4.41 7.90 -7.28
CA ILE A 100 3.37 7.66 -6.28
C ILE A 100 2.54 6.43 -6.65
N GLY A 101 2.08 5.68 -5.64
CA GLY A 101 1.01 4.71 -5.77
C GLY A 101 -0.30 5.25 -5.18
N ASN A 102 -1.31 4.41 -5.10
CA ASN A 102 -2.61 4.77 -4.53
C ASN A 102 -2.62 4.79 -2.99
N ALA A 103 -1.62 4.20 -2.32
CA ALA A 103 -1.60 4.07 -0.85
C ALA A 103 -0.18 4.24 -0.27
N PRO A 104 0.02 5.00 0.83
CA PRO A 104 -0.96 5.90 1.42
C PRO A 104 -1.16 7.15 0.56
N VAL A 105 -2.42 7.49 0.33
CA VAL A 105 -2.82 8.75 -0.29
C VAL A 105 -3.98 9.36 0.47
N MET A 106 -3.88 10.65 0.77
CA MET A 106 -5.01 11.50 1.14
C MET A 106 -5.44 12.33 -0.06
N ILE A 107 -6.70 12.21 -0.46
CA ILE A 107 -7.25 12.86 -1.65
C ILE A 107 -8.66 13.38 -1.39
N HIS A 108 -8.99 14.55 -1.94
CA HIS A 108 -10.37 15.03 -1.93
C HIS A 108 -11.25 14.12 -2.79
N ARG A 109 -12.44 13.77 -2.31
CA ARG A 109 -13.31 12.78 -2.95
C ARG A 109 -13.64 13.05 -4.42
N SER A 110 -13.77 14.33 -4.80
CA SER A 110 -14.01 14.72 -6.19
C SER A 110 -12.83 14.36 -7.09
N ASN A 111 -11.61 14.51 -6.60
CA ASN A 111 -10.40 14.24 -7.37
C ASN A 111 -10.20 12.74 -7.56
N LEU A 112 -10.52 11.92 -6.53
CA LEU A 112 -10.56 10.46 -6.69
C LEU A 112 -11.60 10.06 -7.75
N ALA A 113 -12.79 10.65 -7.71
CA ALA A 113 -13.85 10.35 -8.67
C ALA A 113 -13.47 10.72 -10.12
N LEU A 114 -12.58 11.69 -10.33
CA LEU A 114 -12.09 12.08 -11.65
C LEU A 114 -11.16 11.04 -12.29
N ILE A 115 -10.48 10.21 -11.49
CA ILE A 115 -9.38 9.36 -11.98
C ILE A 115 -9.66 7.87 -11.85
N VAL A 116 -10.68 7.46 -11.09
CA VAL A 116 -10.87 6.05 -10.73
C VAL A 116 -11.19 5.17 -11.94
N GLU A 117 -11.85 5.72 -12.96
CA GLU A 117 -12.15 5.00 -14.20
C GLU A 117 -10.89 4.79 -15.05
N ASP A 118 -10.11 5.86 -15.26
CA ASP A 118 -8.83 5.79 -15.98
C ASP A 118 -7.83 4.88 -15.24
N TRP A 119 -7.77 4.96 -13.90
CA TRP A 119 -6.92 4.10 -13.08
C TRP A 119 -7.23 2.62 -13.29
N TYR A 120 -8.52 2.26 -13.23
CA TYR A 120 -8.99 0.91 -13.51
C TYR A 120 -8.65 0.44 -14.93
N ASP A 121 -8.97 1.26 -15.92
CA ASP A 121 -8.79 0.87 -17.31
C ASP A 121 -7.31 0.73 -17.70
N ILE A 122 -6.47 1.69 -17.28
CA ILE A 122 -5.02 1.62 -17.49
C ILE A 122 -4.42 0.39 -16.80
N ALA A 123 -4.84 0.08 -15.56
CA ALA A 123 -4.33 -1.08 -14.84
C ALA A 123 -4.62 -2.40 -15.58
N LEU A 124 -5.84 -2.57 -16.12
CA LEU A 124 -6.20 -3.76 -16.89
C LEU A 124 -5.46 -3.83 -18.24
N ARG A 125 -5.32 -2.70 -18.94
CA ARG A 125 -4.57 -2.65 -20.20
C ARG A 125 -3.10 -2.97 -19.99
N MET A 126 -2.47 -2.37 -18.98
CA MET A 126 -1.09 -2.67 -18.59
C MET A 126 -0.92 -4.14 -18.22
N LYS A 127 -1.89 -4.74 -17.51
CA LYS A 127 -1.80 -6.17 -17.16
C LYS A 127 -1.83 -7.06 -18.40
N SER A 128 -2.65 -6.70 -19.38
CA SER A 128 -2.83 -7.43 -20.62
C SER A 128 -1.70 -7.21 -21.64
N ASP A 129 -0.92 -6.15 -21.47
CA ASP A 129 0.29 -5.87 -22.24
C ASP A 129 1.50 -6.61 -21.63
N GLU A 130 2.07 -7.57 -22.37
CA GLU A 130 3.23 -8.34 -21.94
C GLU A 130 4.44 -7.46 -21.58
N LYS A 131 4.67 -6.37 -22.32
CA LYS A 131 5.80 -5.46 -22.08
C LYS A 131 5.62 -4.73 -20.76
N ALA A 132 4.44 -4.13 -20.55
CA ALA A 132 4.14 -3.38 -19.32
C ALA A 132 4.06 -4.30 -18.09
N ASN A 133 3.37 -5.44 -18.20
CA ASN A 133 3.24 -6.44 -17.14
C ASN A 133 4.61 -6.98 -16.70
N LYS A 134 5.51 -7.27 -17.66
CA LYS A 134 6.87 -7.72 -17.34
C LYS A 134 7.72 -6.61 -16.70
N ALA A 135 7.59 -5.37 -17.18
CA ALA A 135 8.42 -4.27 -16.70
C ALA A 135 8.01 -3.79 -15.30
N PHE A 136 6.72 -3.64 -15.05
CA PHE A 136 6.21 -3.10 -13.78
C PHE A 136 5.82 -4.18 -12.78
N GLY A 137 5.40 -5.37 -13.23
CA GLY A 137 5.09 -6.49 -12.34
C GLY A 137 4.14 -6.10 -11.20
N TRP A 138 4.64 -6.19 -9.96
CA TRP A 138 3.86 -5.91 -8.76
C TRP A 138 3.54 -4.43 -8.52
N ILE A 139 4.28 -3.48 -9.14
CA ILE A 139 4.03 -2.02 -9.04
C ILE A 139 3.20 -1.48 -10.21
N LEU A 140 2.70 -2.34 -11.08
CA LEU A 140 1.95 -1.95 -12.27
C LEU A 140 0.71 -1.12 -11.95
N GLU A 141 -0.05 -1.53 -10.93
CA GLU A 141 -1.25 -0.80 -10.49
C GLU A 141 -0.89 0.60 -9.98
N MET A 142 0.24 0.73 -9.28
CA MET A 142 0.74 2.02 -8.80
C MET A 142 1.08 2.97 -9.97
N PHE A 143 1.71 2.44 -11.03
CA PHE A 143 1.95 3.22 -12.25
C PHE A 143 0.63 3.63 -12.93
N ALA A 144 -0.36 2.73 -12.99
CA ALA A 144 -1.68 3.07 -13.52
C ALA A 144 -2.34 4.21 -12.74
N TYR A 145 -2.25 4.20 -11.41
CA TYR A 145 -2.73 5.29 -10.55
C TYR A 145 -2.00 6.62 -10.84
N ALA A 146 -0.67 6.60 -10.91
CA ALA A 146 0.13 7.79 -11.18
C ALA A 146 -0.18 8.40 -12.56
N ILE A 147 -0.34 7.56 -13.58
CA ILE A 147 -0.67 8.00 -14.94
C ILE A 147 -2.08 8.59 -14.97
N ALA A 148 -3.10 7.90 -14.43
CA ALA A 148 -4.46 8.42 -14.34
C ALA A 148 -4.52 9.79 -13.64
N SER A 149 -3.77 9.92 -12.54
CA SER A 149 -3.66 11.17 -11.77
C SER A 149 -3.01 12.31 -12.56
N SER A 150 -1.96 11.99 -13.32
CA SER A 150 -1.23 12.98 -14.14
C SER A 150 -2.05 13.52 -15.31
N GLN A 151 -3.06 12.77 -15.76
CA GLN A 151 -3.87 13.12 -16.91
C GLN A 151 -5.35 13.29 -16.56
N ALA A 152 -5.68 13.66 -15.32
CA ALA A 152 -7.07 13.86 -14.91
C ALA A 152 -7.80 14.90 -15.79
N PRO A 153 -9.14 14.83 -15.91
CA PRO A 153 -9.92 15.90 -16.54
C PRO A 153 -9.65 17.26 -15.90
N GLY A 154 -9.26 18.25 -16.69
CA GLY A 154 -8.84 19.57 -16.20
C GLY A 154 -7.34 19.73 -15.94
N GLY A 155 -6.55 18.67 -16.12
CA GLY A 155 -5.09 18.68 -15.99
C GLY A 155 -4.57 17.79 -14.86
N PRO A 156 -3.24 17.68 -14.69
CA PRO A 156 -2.63 16.86 -13.66
C PRO A 156 -3.13 17.23 -12.26
N LEU A 157 -3.49 16.23 -11.46
CA LEU A 157 -3.77 16.44 -10.03
C LEU A 157 -2.47 16.79 -9.29
N ALA A 158 -2.55 17.75 -8.36
CA ALA A 158 -1.41 18.15 -7.56
C ALA A 158 -1.25 17.26 -6.32
N TYR A 159 -0.01 16.82 -6.06
CA TYR A 159 0.35 16.04 -4.87
C TYR A 159 1.53 16.67 -4.13
N THR A 160 1.42 16.70 -2.81
CA THR A 160 2.57 16.93 -1.92
C THR A 160 3.09 15.57 -1.49
N LEU A 161 4.37 15.31 -1.76
CA LEU A 161 5.04 14.10 -1.31
C LEU A 161 5.35 14.21 0.20
N ARG A 162 5.00 13.16 0.95
CA ARG A 162 5.12 13.08 2.41
C ARG A 162 5.84 11.80 2.77
N ASP A 163 7.16 11.87 2.92
CA ASP A 163 7.98 10.72 3.31
C ASP A 163 7.59 10.24 4.71
N GLU A 164 7.12 11.13 5.59
CA GLU A 164 6.65 10.81 6.92
C GLU A 164 5.34 10.03 6.99
N PHE A 165 4.67 9.73 5.86
CA PHE A 165 3.47 8.88 5.90
C PHE A 165 3.78 7.52 6.54
N ILE A 166 4.77 6.82 6.01
CA ILE A 166 5.09 5.44 6.38
C ILE A 166 6.59 5.25 6.61
N VAL A 167 6.91 4.29 7.49
CA VAL A 167 8.20 3.60 7.53
C VAL A 167 8.03 2.17 7.07
N GLN A 168 9.06 1.62 6.42
CA GLN A 168 9.08 0.29 5.82
C GLN A 168 10.20 -0.55 6.46
N PRO A 169 9.97 -1.14 7.66
CA PRO A 169 10.92 -2.09 8.22
C PRO A 169 11.12 -3.29 7.26
N PRO A 170 12.35 -3.83 7.14
CA PRO A 170 13.53 -3.52 7.96
C PRO A 170 14.38 -2.33 7.45
N PHE A 171 14.00 -1.68 6.35
CA PHE A 171 14.80 -0.64 5.68
C PHE A 171 14.82 0.69 6.42
N ASP A 172 13.74 1.02 7.13
CA ASP A 172 13.64 2.22 7.95
C ASP A 172 13.75 1.83 9.43
N PRO A 173 14.94 1.88 10.07
CA PRO A 173 15.14 1.36 11.43
C PRO A 173 14.64 2.31 12.53
N SER A 174 14.29 3.56 12.22
CA SER A 174 13.75 4.55 13.16
C SER A 174 12.53 5.24 12.58
N PHE A 175 11.68 5.79 13.45
CA PHE A 175 10.53 6.58 13.05
C PHE A 175 10.91 7.99 12.59
N THR A 176 12.09 8.49 12.93
CA THR A 176 12.53 9.82 12.46
C THR A 176 13.01 9.73 11.02
N MET A 177 12.27 10.39 10.13
CA MET A 177 12.58 10.47 8.70
C MET A 177 13.71 11.47 8.44
N GLY A 178 14.26 11.44 7.22
CA GLY A 178 15.35 12.34 6.80
C GLY A 178 15.02 13.84 6.88
N ASN A 179 13.73 14.19 6.88
CA ASN A 179 13.23 15.55 7.07
C ASN A 179 13.07 15.97 8.54
N GLY A 180 13.37 15.08 9.50
CA GLY A 180 13.23 15.30 10.93
C GLY A 180 11.83 15.02 11.50
N GLU A 181 10.84 14.77 10.63
CA GLU A 181 9.49 14.40 11.06
C GLU A 181 9.47 12.94 11.52
N SER A 182 8.52 12.61 12.40
CA SER A 182 8.27 11.21 12.77
C SER A 182 7.29 10.56 11.81
N ALA A 183 7.44 9.29 11.49
CA ALA A 183 6.46 8.60 10.67
C ALA A 183 5.14 8.33 11.41
N TYR A 184 4.04 8.16 10.67
CA TYR A 184 2.71 7.90 11.24
C TYR A 184 2.33 6.43 11.24
N ILE A 185 2.77 5.70 10.21
CA ILE A 185 2.31 4.35 9.91
C ILE A 185 3.53 3.44 9.71
N ILE A 186 3.46 2.20 10.19
CA ILE A 186 4.37 1.13 9.76
C ILE A 186 3.74 0.40 8.59
N HIS A 187 4.44 0.31 7.47
CA HIS A 187 4.07 -0.55 6.34
C HIS A 187 4.93 -1.83 6.39
N PHE A 188 4.36 -2.94 6.87
CA PHE A 188 5.10 -4.18 7.10
C PHE A 188 5.11 -5.12 5.88
N THR A 189 5.55 -4.59 4.75
CA THR A 189 5.56 -5.35 3.49
C THR A 189 6.75 -6.29 3.34
N TYR A 190 7.88 -5.99 3.97
CA TYR A 190 9.11 -6.77 3.84
C TYR A 190 9.34 -7.70 5.04
N GLY A 191 9.97 -8.85 4.79
CA GLY A 191 10.48 -9.73 5.84
C GLY A 191 11.60 -9.07 6.65
N ASN A 192 11.66 -9.35 7.94
CA ASN A 192 12.58 -8.74 8.89
C ASN A 192 13.62 -9.75 9.35
N ASP A 193 14.68 -9.88 8.55
CA ASP A 193 15.79 -10.80 8.80
C ASP A 193 17.01 -10.10 9.38
N TYR A 194 17.47 -10.54 10.56
CA TYR A 194 18.64 -9.99 11.23
C TYR A 194 19.59 -11.09 11.72
N ASP A 195 20.89 -10.89 11.60
CA ASP A 195 21.91 -11.79 12.13
C ASP A 195 22.17 -11.57 13.64
N ALA A 196 23.03 -12.42 14.23
CA ALA A 196 23.37 -12.36 15.66
C ALA A 196 24.13 -11.09 16.07
N GLN A 197 24.59 -10.28 15.12
CA GLN A 197 25.19 -8.97 15.35
C GLN A 197 24.14 -7.84 15.26
N GLY A 198 22.88 -8.17 14.97
CA GLY A 198 21.81 -7.21 14.79
C GLY A 198 21.81 -6.51 13.44
N LYS A 199 22.53 -7.04 12.45
CA LYS A 199 22.59 -6.48 11.10
C LYS A 199 21.46 -7.06 10.25
N MET A 200 20.77 -6.19 9.52
CA MET A 200 19.77 -6.59 8.53
C MET A 200 20.43 -7.45 7.43
N VAL A 201 19.85 -8.62 7.17
CA VAL A 201 20.28 -9.57 6.13
C VAL A 201 19.15 -9.88 5.14
N TYR A 202 18.21 -8.94 4.98
CA TYR A 202 17.12 -9.03 4.01
C TYR A 202 17.63 -9.45 2.62
N GLY A 203 16.93 -10.41 1.99
CA GLY A 203 17.27 -10.95 0.68
C GLY A 203 18.42 -11.97 0.67
N GLN A 204 19.05 -12.27 1.82
CA GLN A 204 20.11 -13.29 1.94
C GLN A 204 19.57 -14.65 2.44
N GLY A 205 18.25 -14.81 2.47
CA GLY A 205 17.55 -15.96 3.02
C GLY A 205 17.00 -15.71 4.43
N VAL A 206 16.24 -16.68 4.94
CA VAL A 206 15.61 -16.63 6.26
C VAL A 206 16.69 -16.71 7.35
N SER A 207 16.74 -15.69 8.21
CA SER A 207 17.70 -15.68 9.32
C SER A 207 17.34 -16.72 10.38
N LYS A 208 18.36 -17.43 10.88
CA LYS A 208 18.23 -18.33 12.04
C LYS A 208 18.25 -17.62 13.38
N PHE A 209 18.60 -16.32 13.41
CA PHE A 209 18.71 -15.55 14.65
C PHE A 209 17.42 -14.78 14.96
N PHE A 210 16.98 -13.93 14.04
CA PHE A 210 15.68 -13.28 14.13
C PHE A 210 15.08 -13.13 12.74
N HIS A 211 13.85 -13.63 12.60
CA HIS A 211 13.03 -13.57 11.40
C HIS A 211 11.61 -13.20 11.81
N TRP A 212 11.00 -12.30 11.05
CA TRP A 212 9.56 -12.04 11.10
C TRP A 212 9.09 -11.63 9.70
N ASP A 213 8.23 -12.43 9.08
CA ASP A 213 7.55 -12.09 7.83
C ASP A 213 6.07 -12.51 7.93
N LYS A 214 5.16 -11.61 7.55
CA LYS A 214 3.73 -11.93 7.48
C LYS A 214 3.43 -13.09 6.51
N ARG A 215 4.32 -13.33 5.53
CA ARG A 215 4.16 -14.39 4.52
C ARG A 215 4.33 -15.79 5.11
N ASP A 216 4.97 -15.93 6.27
CA ASP A 216 5.02 -17.21 6.99
C ASP A 216 3.60 -17.73 7.31
N TYR A 217 2.65 -16.80 7.46
CA TYR A 217 1.26 -17.05 7.84
C TYR A 217 0.28 -16.88 6.67
N THR A 218 0.74 -17.09 5.43
CA THR A 218 -0.13 -16.96 4.24
C THR A 218 -1.29 -17.96 4.25
N TYR A 219 -1.08 -19.14 4.83
CA TYR A 219 -2.03 -20.26 4.78
C TYR A 219 -2.43 -20.78 6.16
N GLU A 220 -2.00 -20.12 7.23
CA GLU A 220 -2.30 -20.50 8.60
C GLU A 220 -2.43 -19.27 9.49
N TYR A 221 -3.15 -19.41 10.60
CA TYR A 221 -3.26 -18.34 11.58
C TYR A 221 -1.93 -18.08 12.28
N PRO A 222 -1.58 -16.81 12.59
CA PRO A 222 -0.38 -16.51 13.34
C PRO A 222 -0.45 -17.04 14.78
N PRO A 223 0.72 -17.27 15.43
CA PRO A 223 0.77 -17.69 16.83
C PRO A 223 0.10 -16.64 17.73
N LYS A 224 -0.33 -17.07 18.93
CA LYS A 224 -0.92 -16.17 19.95
C LYS A 224 0.03 -15.10 20.49
N SER A 225 1.30 -15.16 20.12
CA SER A 225 2.30 -14.14 20.41
C SER A 225 3.55 -14.40 19.58
N PHE A 226 4.22 -13.34 19.17
CA PHE A 226 5.54 -13.34 18.57
C PHE A 226 6.61 -12.96 19.59
N PRO A 227 7.81 -13.57 19.53
CA PRO A 227 8.94 -13.08 20.31
C PRO A 227 9.34 -11.69 19.82
N LEU A 228 9.57 -10.76 20.75
CA LEU A 228 10.12 -9.45 20.42
C LEU A 228 11.53 -9.61 19.80
N PRO A 229 11.96 -8.69 18.93
CA PRO A 229 13.32 -8.72 18.38
C PRO A 229 14.37 -8.76 19.50
N PRO A 230 15.43 -9.57 19.38
CA PRO A 230 16.56 -9.58 20.31
C PRO A 230 17.15 -8.18 20.51
N LYS A 231 17.87 -7.98 21.62
CA LYS A 231 18.44 -6.66 21.97
C LYS A 231 19.51 -6.20 20.97
N GLU A 232 20.09 -7.12 20.22
CA GLU A 232 21.04 -6.89 19.14
C GLU A 232 20.36 -6.19 17.96
N VAL A 233 19.09 -6.50 17.68
CA VAL A 233 18.28 -5.81 16.69
C VAL A 233 17.85 -4.44 17.23
N LYS A 234 18.55 -3.40 16.78
CA LYS A 234 18.34 -2.00 17.21
C LYS A 234 17.24 -1.27 16.45
N ALA A 235 16.63 -1.88 15.43
CA ALA A 235 15.56 -1.27 14.67
C ALA A 235 14.32 -1.05 15.56
N GLU A 236 14.01 0.22 15.84
CA GLU A 236 12.88 0.65 16.65
C GLU A 236 11.56 0.27 15.99
N THR A 237 11.49 0.42 14.67
CA THR A 237 10.31 0.13 13.84
C THR A 237 9.96 -1.36 13.84
N VAL A 238 10.94 -2.25 13.79
CA VAL A 238 10.73 -3.71 13.87
C VAL A 238 10.20 -4.11 15.24
N ARG A 239 10.76 -3.53 16.32
CA ARG A 239 10.25 -3.78 17.67
C ARG A 239 8.83 -3.27 17.83
N ALA A 240 8.54 -2.05 17.36
CA ALA A 240 7.21 -1.46 17.41
C ALA A 240 6.18 -2.27 16.61
N LEU A 241 6.54 -2.77 15.42
CA LEU A 241 5.73 -3.66 14.61
C LEU A 241 5.31 -4.92 15.38
N VAL A 242 6.29 -5.67 15.91
CA VAL A 242 6.01 -6.92 16.62
C VAL A 242 5.22 -6.66 17.91
N THR A 243 5.51 -5.57 18.62
CA THR A 243 4.73 -5.15 19.79
C THR A 243 3.27 -4.88 19.42
N ALA A 244 3.01 -4.05 18.40
CA ALA A 244 1.65 -3.69 18.00
C ALA A 244 0.85 -4.90 17.51
N VAL A 245 1.49 -5.82 16.79
CA VAL A 245 0.86 -7.09 16.38
C VAL A 245 0.50 -7.94 17.60
N ASN A 246 1.39 -8.07 18.58
CA ASN A 246 1.10 -8.80 19.82
C ASN A 246 -0.02 -8.17 20.64
N GLU A 247 -0.06 -6.83 20.72
CA GLU A 247 -1.16 -6.09 21.37
C GLU A 247 -2.49 -6.39 20.68
N ALA A 248 -2.53 -6.33 19.34
CA ALA A 248 -3.74 -6.66 18.58
C ALA A 248 -4.19 -8.12 18.79
N ILE A 249 -3.26 -9.08 18.77
CA ILE A 249 -3.56 -10.51 19.03
C ILE A 249 -4.20 -10.70 20.41
N ALA A 250 -3.67 -10.03 21.44
CA ALA A 250 -4.15 -10.17 22.81
C ALA A 250 -5.59 -9.65 23.01
N GLU A 251 -6.04 -8.71 22.16
CA GLU A 251 -7.37 -8.10 22.22
C GLU A 251 -8.41 -8.80 21.32
N LEU A 252 -7.97 -9.64 20.37
CA LEU A 252 -8.83 -10.34 19.43
C LEU A 252 -9.22 -11.74 19.98
N GLU A 253 -10.33 -11.81 20.71
CA GLU A 253 -10.92 -13.07 21.20
C GLU A 253 -12.22 -13.43 20.44
N PRO A 254 -12.43 -14.70 20.05
CA PRO A 254 -11.52 -15.84 20.21
C PRO A 254 -10.39 -15.84 19.17
N TRP A 255 -9.15 -16.06 19.62
CA TRP A 255 -8.03 -16.28 18.70
C TRP A 255 -8.06 -17.71 18.13
N PRO A 256 -8.07 -17.89 16.80
CA PRO A 256 -8.16 -19.21 16.16
C PRO A 256 -6.98 -20.11 16.58
N LEU A 257 -7.24 -21.42 16.68
CA LEU A 257 -6.23 -22.37 17.13
C LEU A 257 -5.15 -22.57 16.05
N PRO A 258 -3.86 -22.70 16.42
CA PRO A 258 -2.81 -23.02 15.47
C PRO A 258 -3.14 -24.30 14.69
N GLY A 259 -3.10 -24.23 13.35
CA GLY A 259 -3.37 -25.37 12.46
C GLY A 259 -4.82 -25.54 12.01
N GLU A 260 -5.75 -24.65 12.39
CA GLU A 260 -7.05 -24.59 11.71
C GLU A 260 -6.85 -24.08 10.27
N PRO A 261 -7.32 -24.81 9.25
CA PRO A 261 -7.22 -24.35 7.87
C PRO A 261 -8.02 -23.05 7.71
N ILE A 262 -7.42 -22.07 7.04
CA ILE A 262 -8.15 -20.90 6.58
C ILE A 262 -9.19 -21.40 5.58
N ASN A 263 -10.48 -21.40 5.96
CA ASN A 263 -11.57 -21.72 5.06
C ASN A 263 -11.63 -20.64 3.97
N ASN A 264 -10.97 -20.88 2.83
CA ASN A 264 -10.99 -20.01 1.66
C ASN A 264 -12.33 -20.06 0.89
N SER A 265 -13.43 -20.42 1.55
CA SER A 265 -14.76 -20.42 0.96
C SER A 265 -15.44 -19.06 1.18
N SER A 266 -14.98 -18.04 0.44
CA SER A 266 -15.73 -16.80 0.17
C SER A 266 -15.32 -16.09 -1.14
#